data_AF-W5S7Q2-F1
#
_entry.id   AF-W5S7Q2-F1
#
_cell.length_a   1.000
_cell.length_b   1.000
_cell.length_c   1.000
_cell.angle_alpha   90.00
_cell.angle_beta   90.00
_cell.angle_gamma   90.00
#
_symmetry.space_group_name_H-M   'P 1'
#
loop_
_entity.id
_entity.type
_entity.pdbx_description
1 polymer ?
#
loop_
_entity_poly.entity_id
_entity_poly.type
_entity_poly.pdbx_seq_one_letter_code
_entity_poly.pdbx_strand_id
1 'polypeptide(L)'
;QSGVIDAELTTVLSSISMACKQIASLVQRAGISKLTGVHGAINVQGEDQKKLDVVSNEVFSSCLRSSGRTGIIASEEEDVPVAVEESYSGNYIVVFDPLDGSSNIDAAVSTGSIFGIYS
;
A
#
# COMPACT_ATOMS: atom_id res chain seq x y z
N GLN A 1 -12.60 10.63 -22.48
CA GLN A 1 -12.87 9.21 -22.18
C GLN A 1 -14.19 9.15 -21.43
N SER A 2 -15.18 8.40 -21.92
CA SER A 2 -16.36 8.08 -21.11
C SER A 2 -15.89 7.09 -20.05
N GLY A 3 -15.95 7.43 -18.77
CA GLY A 3 -15.44 6.60 -17.68
C GLY A 3 -16.29 5.34 -17.52
N VAL A 4 -15.94 4.27 -18.22
CA VAL A 4 -16.55 2.95 -18.03
C VAL A 4 -15.78 2.27 -16.92
N ILE A 5 -16.44 2.04 -15.78
CA ILE A 5 -15.92 1.19 -14.71
C ILE A 5 -16.22 -0.25 -15.13
N ASP A 6 -15.19 -0.99 -15.56
CA ASP A 6 -15.35 -2.42 -15.81
C ASP A 6 -15.24 -3.24 -14.49
N ALA A 7 -15.57 -4.52 -14.58
CA ALA A 7 -15.56 -5.43 -13.44
C ALA A 7 -14.14 -5.70 -12.90
N GLU A 8 -13.10 -5.52 -13.73
CA GLU A 8 -11.72 -5.69 -13.32
C GLU A 8 -11.26 -4.50 -12.47
N LEU A 9 -11.57 -3.26 -12.88
CA LEU A 9 -11.32 -2.07 -12.07
C LEU A 9 -12.04 -2.14 -10.72
N THR A 10 -13.27 -2.66 -10.71
CA THR A 10 -14.03 -2.88 -9.46
C THR A 10 -13.29 -3.85 -8.52
N THR A 11 -12.65 -4.88 -9.07
CA THR A 11 -11.87 -5.85 -8.30
C THR A 11 -10.61 -5.19 -7.72
N VAL A 12 -9.89 -4.39 -8.52
CA VAL A 12 -8.72 -3.63 -8.06
C VAL A 12 -9.11 -2.68 -6.92
N LEU A 13 -10.18 -1.90 -7.08
CA LEU A 13 -10.68 -0.99 -6.05
C LEU A 13 -11.10 -1.72 -4.77
N SER A 14 -11.68 -2.92 -4.91
CA SER A 14 -12.05 -3.75 -3.76
C SER A 14 -10.82 -4.24 -2.98
N SER A 15 -9.75 -4.64 -3.69
CA SER A 15 -8.47 -4.99 -3.06
C SER A 15 -7.82 -3.80 -2.34
N ILE A 16 -7.83 -2.61 -2.96
CA ILE A 16 -7.34 -1.38 -2.32
C ILE A 16 -8.16 -1.07 -1.06
N SER A 17 -9.49 -1.15 -1.13
CA SER A 17 -10.35 -0.93 0.04
C SER A 17 -10.06 -1.91 1.18
N MET A 18 -9.76 -3.17 0.86
CA MET A 18 -9.36 -4.17 1.86
C MET A 18 -8.03 -3.80 2.52
N ALA A 19 -7.02 -3.40 1.74
CA ALA A 19 -5.73 -2.95 2.26
C ALA A 19 -5.90 -1.76 3.21
N CYS A 20 -6.64 -0.73 2.79
CA CYS A 20 -6.88 0.46 3.63
C CYS A 20 -7.56 0.11 4.96
N LYS A 21 -8.52 -0.83 4.97
CA LYS A 21 -9.18 -1.28 6.22
C LYS A 21 -8.22 -1.99 7.16
N GLN A 22 -7.33 -2.82 6.62
CA GLN A 22 -6.31 -3.51 7.41
C GLN A 22 -5.29 -2.51 7.99
N ILE A 23 -4.78 -1.60 7.18
CA ILE A 23 -3.85 -0.55 7.61
C ILE A 23 -4.49 0.34 8.67
N ALA A 24 -5.75 0.77 8.48
CA ALA A 24 -6.46 1.54 9.49
C ALA A 24 -6.57 0.80 10.84
N SER A 25 -6.79 -0.52 10.81
CA SER A 25 -6.80 -1.34 12.02
C SER A 25 -5.43 -1.42 12.70
N LEU A 26 -4.36 -1.52 11.91
CA LEU A 26 -2.97 -1.55 12.40
C LEU A 26 -2.57 -0.20 13.01
N VAL A 27 -2.85 0.92 12.33
CA VAL A 27 -2.59 2.28 12.81
C VAL A 27 -3.30 2.52 14.15
N GLN A 28 -4.59 2.16 14.27
CA GLN A 28 -5.34 2.30 15.52
C GLN A 28 -4.75 1.52 16.70
N ARG A 29 -4.00 0.44 16.42
CA ARG A 29 -3.38 -0.42 17.43
C ARG A 29 -1.88 -0.21 17.57
N ALA A 30 -1.29 0.70 16.79
CA ALA A 30 0.16 0.83 16.67
C ALA A 30 0.83 1.12 18.03
N GLY A 31 0.21 1.98 18.85
CA GLY A 31 0.70 2.31 20.19
C GLY A 31 0.61 1.16 21.22
N ILE A 32 -0.28 0.18 21.00
CA ILE A 32 -0.43 -1.00 21.87
C ILE A 32 0.49 -2.13 21.40
N SER A 33 0.61 -2.31 20.08
CA SER A 33 1.37 -3.40 19.46
C SER A 33 2.88 -3.12 19.33
N LYS A 34 3.39 -2.01 19.86
CA LYS A 34 4.79 -1.54 19.70
C LYS A 34 5.23 -1.46 18.22
N LEU A 35 4.29 -1.13 17.33
CA LEU A 35 4.54 -1.00 15.88
C LEU A 35 5.08 0.38 15.50
N THR A 36 5.16 1.33 16.44
CA THR A 36 5.65 2.69 16.22
C THR A 36 7.16 2.84 16.31
N GLY A 37 7.90 1.77 16.63
CA GLY A 37 9.36 1.79 16.72
C GLY A 37 10.05 1.73 15.36
N VAL A 38 11.27 2.25 15.31
CA VAL A 38 12.18 2.15 14.17
C VAL A 38 12.43 0.68 13.82
N HIS A 39 12.40 0.33 12.53
CA HIS A 39 12.81 -1.00 12.07
C HIS A 39 14.34 -1.17 12.09
N GLY A 40 15.08 -0.07 12.27
CA GLY A 40 16.55 -0.06 12.27
C GLY A 40 17.16 -0.11 10.87
N ALA A 41 16.33 0.01 9.84
CA ALA A 41 16.73 0.13 8.44
C ALA A 41 16.48 1.58 7.98
N ILE A 42 17.41 2.10 7.18
CA ILE A 42 17.25 3.38 6.49
C ILE A 42 16.51 3.06 5.18
N ASN A 43 15.38 3.71 4.92
CA ASN A 43 14.62 3.52 3.69
C ASN A 43 15.37 4.14 2.49
N VAL A 44 14.84 3.89 1.29
CA VAL A 44 15.43 4.33 0.01
C VAL A 44 15.49 5.86 -0.14
N GLN A 45 14.79 6.58 0.75
CA GLN A 45 14.73 8.04 0.81
C GLN A 45 15.64 8.64 1.89
N GLY A 46 16.38 7.79 2.62
CA GLY A 46 17.33 8.23 3.65
C GLY A 46 16.69 8.49 5.02
N GLU A 47 15.45 8.05 5.23
CA GLU A 47 14.71 8.20 6.49
C GLU A 47 14.71 6.89 7.30
N ASP A 48 14.47 7.01 8.60
CA ASP A 48 14.32 5.88 9.51
C ASP A 48 13.03 5.12 9.17
N GLN A 49 13.15 3.94 8.55
CA GLN A 49 11.99 3.16 8.12
C GLN A 49 11.19 2.70 9.35
N LYS A 50 9.93 3.14 9.46
CA LYS A 50 9.08 2.71 10.56
C LYS A 50 8.56 1.32 10.26
N LYS A 51 8.42 0.49 11.31
CA LYS A 51 7.84 -0.86 11.15
C LYS A 51 6.46 -0.84 10.51
N LEU A 52 5.69 0.21 10.76
CA LEU A 52 4.35 0.33 10.22
C LEU A 52 4.35 0.61 8.71
N ASP A 53 5.39 1.25 8.18
CA ASP A 53 5.53 1.52 6.75
C ASP A 53 5.78 0.22 6.00
N VAL A 54 6.72 -0.60 6.49
CA VAL A 54 7.01 -1.95 5.99
C VAL A 54 5.74 -2.82 5.99
N VAL A 55 5.04 -2.88 7.13
CA VAL A 55 3.83 -3.69 7.25
C VAL A 55 2.71 -3.17 6.34
N SER A 56 2.58 -1.84 6.19
CA SER A 56 1.55 -1.26 5.32
C SER A 56 1.84 -1.55 3.84
N ASN A 57 3.12 -1.49 3.43
CA ASN A 57 3.55 -1.91 2.10
C ASN A 57 3.26 -3.40 1.84
N GLU A 58 3.58 -4.28 2.79
CA GLU A 58 3.29 -5.72 2.66
C GLU A 58 1.77 -5.99 2.51
N VAL A 59 0.94 -5.30 3.29
CA VAL A 59 -0.53 -5.43 3.23
C VAL A 59 -1.06 -4.98 1.87
N PHE A 60 -0.62 -3.82 1.38
CA PHE A 60 -1.02 -3.30 0.06
C PHE A 60 -0.59 -4.24 -1.05
N SER A 61 0.69 -4.61 -1.06
CA SER A 61 1.28 -5.52 -2.05
C SER A 61 0.56 -6.86 -2.07
N SER A 62 0.29 -7.46 -0.92
CA SER A 62 -0.40 -8.75 -0.82
C SER A 62 -1.84 -8.67 -1.36
N CYS A 63 -2.59 -7.62 -1.00
CA CYS A 63 -3.96 -7.43 -1.47
C CYS A 63 -4.05 -7.21 -2.99
N LEU A 64 -3.11 -6.45 -3.56
CA LEU A 64 -3.05 -6.17 -4.99
C LEU A 64 -2.60 -7.39 -5.79
N ARG A 65 -1.61 -8.14 -5.31
CA ARG A 65 -1.16 -9.41 -5.94
C ARG A 65 -2.30 -10.44 -5.96
N SER A 66 -2.96 -10.61 -4.82
CA SER A 66 -4.10 -11.53 -4.66
C SER A 66 -5.33 -11.15 -5.49
N SER A 67 -5.40 -9.92 -6.02
CA SER A 67 -6.50 -9.49 -6.90
C SER A 67 -6.49 -10.21 -8.25
N GLY A 68 -5.32 -10.65 -8.72
CA GLY A 68 -5.12 -11.20 -10.06
C GLY A 68 -5.36 -10.21 -11.21
N ARG A 69 -5.59 -8.92 -10.92
CA ARG A 69 -5.90 -7.88 -11.93
C ARG A 69 -4.84 -6.80 -12.08
N THR A 70 -3.79 -6.82 -11.25
CA THR A 70 -2.67 -5.88 -11.33
C THR A 70 -1.46 -6.55 -11.95
N GLY A 71 -0.93 -6.02 -13.05
CA GLY A 71 0.26 -6.56 -13.73
C GLY A 71 1.57 -6.04 -13.13
N ILE A 72 1.57 -4.77 -12.73
CA ILE A 72 2.71 -4.10 -12.09
C ILE A 72 2.21 -3.31 -10.90
N ILE A 73 2.94 -3.38 -9.80
CA ILE A 73 2.73 -2.52 -8.64
C ILE A 73 3.99 -1.71 -8.35
N ALA A 74 3.83 -0.45 -7.93
CA ALA A 74 4.94 0.38 -7.47
C ALA A 74 4.59 1.01 -6.13
N SER A 75 5.47 0.87 -5.15
CA SER A 75 5.32 1.46 -3.83
C SER A 75 6.32 2.58 -3.62
N GLU A 76 5.96 3.57 -2.81
CA GLU A 76 6.89 4.57 -2.28
C GLU A 76 8.00 3.95 -1.40
N GLU A 77 7.75 2.77 -0.82
CA GLU A 77 8.68 2.01 0.04
C GLU A 77 9.61 1.05 -0.73
N GLU A 78 9.52 0.97 -2.06
CA GLU A 78 10.28 0.03 -2.90
C GLU A 78 11.10 0.77 -3.97
N ASP A 79 12.35 0.36 -4.18
CA ASP A 79 13.25 0.99 -5.17
C ASP A 79 12.80 0.76 -6.62
N VAL A 80 12.16 -0.38 -6.87
CA VAL A 80 11.82 -0.83 -8.23
C VAL A 80 10.36 -1.28 -8.29
N PRO A 81 9.64 -0.99 -9.38
CA PRO A 81 8.32 -1.57 -9.60
C PRO A 81 8.38 -3.10 -9.60
N VAL A 82 7.41 -3.72 -8.94
CA VAL A 82 7.32 -5.17 -8.83
C VAL A 82 6.30 -5.71 -9.83
N ALA A 83 6.76 -6.61 -10.71
CA ALA A 83 5.88 -7.39 -11.55
C ALA A 83 5.11 -8.40 -10.69
N VAL A 84 3.80 -8.49 -10.89
CA VAL A 84 2.96 -9.45 -10.19
C VAL A 84 2.96 -10.74 -11.01
N GLU A 85 3.77 -11.72 -10.63
CA GLU A 85 3.88 -12.97 -11.42
C GLU A 85 2.58 -13.78 -11.45
N GLU A 86 1.73 -13.62 -10.43
CA GLU A 86 0.44 -14.32 -10.30
C GLU A 86 -0.66 -13.73 -11.19
N SER A 87 -0.44 -12.57 -11.82
CA SER A 87 -1.43 -11.91 -12.68
C SER A 87 -1.20 -12.25 -14.14
N TYR A 88 -1.51 -13.51 -14.48
CA TYR A 88 -1.53 -14.01 -15.86
C TYR A 88 -2.43 -13.18 -16.83
N SER A 89 -3.20 -12.21 -16.35
CA SER A 89 -4.05 -11.31 -17.16
C SER A 89 -4.25 -9.90 -16.56
N GLY A 90 -3.34 -9.42 -15.69
CA GLY A 90 -3.53 -8.12 -15.02
C GLY A 90 -3.27 -6.94 -15.96
N ASN A 91 -4.32 -6.22 -16.37
CA ASN A 91 -4.18 -5.04 -17.24
C ASN A 91 -3.91 -3.73 -16.48
N TYR A 92 -3.98 -3.73 -15.15
CA TYR A 92 -3.80 -2.51 -14.36
C TYR A 92 -2.40 -2.40 -13.77
N ILE A 93 -1.90 -1.17 -13.78
CA ILE A 93 -0.72 -0.75 -13.01
C ILE A 93 -1.21 0.05 -11.82
N VAL A 94 -0.76 -0.31 -10.62
CA VAL A 94 -1.14 0.40 -9.39
C VAL A 94 0.11 0.98 -8.74
N VAL A 95 0.12 2.29 -8.56
CA VAL A 95 1.16 2.98 -7.79
C VAL A 95 0.54 3.39 -6.45
N PHE A 96 1.28 3.30 -5.35
CA PHE A 96 0.74 3.64 -4.05
C PHE A 96 1.81 4.13 -3.06
N ASP A 97 1.39 5.04 -2.20
CA ASP A 97 2.00 5.31 -0.91
C ASP A 97 1.12 4.61 0.14
N PRO A 98 1.64 3.54 0.78
CA PRO A 98 0.83 2.73 1.68
C PRO A 98 0.46 3.47 2.97
N LEU A 99 1.28 4.43 3.41
CA LEU A 99 1.09 5.14 4.68
C LEU A 99 1.71 6.54 4.67
N ASP A 100 1.03 7.48 4.03
CA ASP A 100 1.41 8.89 4.02
C ASP A 100 1.29 9.49 5.42
N GLY A 101 2.33 10.24 5.81
CA GLY A 101 2.42 10.90 7.10
C GLY A 101 2.75 9.96 8.28
N SER A 102 3.35 8.79 8.04
CA SER A 102 3.73 7.83 9.09
C SER A 102 4.56 8.44 10.23
N SER A 103 5.35 9.47 9.92
CA SER A 103 6.09 10.31 10.86
C SER A 103 5.21 10.86 11.98
N ASN A 104 3.94 11.17 11.70
CA ASN A 104 3.02 11.82 12.63
C ASN A 104 2.15 10.87 13.47
N ILE A 105 2.31 9.55 13.33
CA ILE A 105 1.46 8.55 14.02
C ILE A 105 1.62 8.62 15.54
N ASP A 106 2.84 8.84 16.03
CA ASP A 106 3.12 9.00 17.45
C ASP A 106 2.47 10.26 18.06
N ALA A 107 2.22 11.27 17.21
CA ALA A 107 1.54 12.50 17.59
C ALA A 107 0.00 12.41 17.42
N ALA A 108 -0.52 11.25 17.02
CA ALA A 108 -1.94 11.02 16.73
C ALA A 108 -2.54 12.04 15.74
N VAL A 109 -1.73 12.53 14.79
CA VAL A 109 -2.19 13.37 13.68
C VAL A 109 -2.74 12.47 12.57
N SER A 110 -3.63 13.02 11.74
CA SER A 110 -4.17 12.31 10.59
C SER A 110 -3.08 11.78 9.65
N THR A 111 -3.20 10.52 9.28
CA THR A 111 -2.41 9.83 8.25
C THR A 111 -3.32 9.15 7.24
N GLY A 112 -2.79 8.71 6.11
CA GLY A 112 -3.60 8.14 5.02
C GLY A 112 -2.82 7.20 4.11
N SER A 113 -3.47 6.79 3.02
CA SER A 113 -2.83 6.05 1.94
C SER A 113 -3.18 6.74 0.62
N ILE A 114 -2.22 6.84 -0.29
CA ILE A 114 -2.39 7.45 -1.61
C ILE A 114 -2.23 6.36 -2.66
N PHE A 115 -3.06 6.37 -3.70
CA PHE A 115 -2.93 5.41 -4.79
C PHE A 115 -3.33 6.01 -6.14
N GLY A 116 -2.75 5.47 -7.20
CA GLY A 116 -3.08 5.74 -8.59
C GLY A 116 -3.26 4.44 -9.37
N ILE A 117 -4.24 4.40 -10.26
CA ILE A 117 -4.54 3.23 -11.11
C ILE A 117 -4.42 3.65 -12.57
N TYR A 118 -3.68 2.87 -13.35
CA TYR A 118 -3.45 3.08 -14.78
C TYR A 118 -3.78 1.80 -15.55
N SER A 119 -4.21 1.91 -16.80
CA SER A 119 -4.56 0.81 -17.72
C SER A 119 -3.95 1.05 -19.10
#